data_AF-A0A975DNY6-F1
#
_entry.id   AF-A0A975DNY6-F1
#
_cell.length_a   1.000
_cell.length_b   1.000
_cell.length_c   1.000
_cell.angle_alpha   90.00
_cell.angle_beta   90.00
_cell.angle_gamma   90.00
#
_symmetry.space_group_name_H-M   'P 1'
#
loop_
_entity.id
_entity.type
_entity.pdbx_description
1 polymer ?
#
loop_
_entity_poly.entity_id
_entity_poly.type
_entity_poly.pdbx_seq_one_letter_code
_entity_poly.pdbx_strand_id
1 'polypeptide(L)' 'MTVDLVILQPIVALVAGILILLFPRLLNILVAIYLILIGILGLVPH' A
#
# COMPACT_ATOMS: atom_id res chain seq x y z
N MET A 1 21.75 -20.88 12.12
CA MET A 1 21.66 -19.68 11.27
C MET A 1 20.21 -19.45 10.90
N THR A 2 19.47 -18.83 11.82
CA THR A 2 18.14 -18.28 11.55
C THR A 2 18.36 -17.10 10.62
N VAL A 3 17.72 -17.11 9.46
CA VAL A 3 17.73 -15.94 8.57
C VAL A 3 16.95 -14.87 9.32
N ASP A 4 17.67 -13.97 9.99
CA ASP A 4 17.06 -12.93 10.80
C ASP A 4 16.27 -12.02 9.87
N LEU A 5 14.95 -12.15 9.92
CA LEU A 5 13.96 -11.41 9.12
C LEU A 5 14.15 -9.88 9.19
N VAL A 6 14.94 -9.43 10.15
CA VAL A 6 15.41 -8.05 10.37
C VAL A 6 16.10 -7.45 9.15
N ILE A 7 16.89 -8.22 8.38
CA ILE A 7 17.66 -7.66 7.24
C ILE A 7 16.85 -7.71 5.93
N LEU A 8 15.85 -8.59 5.84
CA LEU A 8 15.02 -8.73 4.65
C LEU A 8 13.98 -7.60 4.53
N GLN A 9 13.48 -7.12 5.67
CA GLN A 9 12.42 -6.11 5.72
C GLN A 9 12.79 -4.78 5.03
N PRO A 10 13.98 -4.18 5.26
CA PRO A 10 14.37 -2.92 4.62
C PRO A 10 14.54 -3.06 3.11
N ILE A 11 15.09 -4.20 2.66
CA ILE A 11 15.33 -4.46 1.23
C ILE A 11 14.00 -4.58 0.49
N VAL A 12 13.04 -5.33 1.05
CA VAL A 12 11.70 -5.48 0.48
C VAL A 12 10.96 -4.14 0.43
N ALA A 13 11.03 -3.34 1.50
CA ALA A 13 10.42 -2.02 1.54
C ALA A 13 11.01 -1.06 0.47
N LEU A 14 12.33 -1.11 0.26
CA LEU A 14 13.01 -0.28 -0.74
C LEU A 14 12.61 -0.69 -2.17
N VAL A 15 12.59 -1.98 -2.47
CA VAL A 15 12.16 -2.51 -3.77
C VAL A 15 10.69 -2.15 -4.04
N ALA A 16 9.81 -2.34 -3.05
CA ALA A 16 8.41 -1.95 -3.16
C ALA A 16 8.27 -0.43 -3.40
N GLY A 17 9.03 0.41 -2.69
CA GLY A 17 9.03 1.87 -2.87
C GLY A 17 9.47 2.29 -4.28
N ILE A 18 10.52 1.67 -4.83
CA ILE A 18 10.98 1.94 -6.19
C ILE A 18 9.95 1.48 -7.22
N LEU A 19 9.35 0.30 -7.04
CA LEU A 19 8.30 -0.20 -7.91
C LEU A 19 7.06 0.72 -7.92
N ILE A 20 6.71 1.29 -6.77
CA ILE A 20 5.63 2.28 -6.65
C ILE A 20 5.97 3.57 -7.39
N LEU A 21 7.21 4.06 -7.28
CA LEU A 21 7.68 5.24 -8.01
C LEU A 21 7.64 5.02 -9.53
N LEU A 22 8.03 3.83 -9.99
CA LEU A 22 8.03 3.48 -11.42
C LEU A 22 6.62 3.24 -11.97
N PHE A 23 5.74 2.64 -11.17
CA PHE A 23 4.36 2.32 -11.54
C PHE A 23 3.36 2.87 -10.51
N PRO A 24 3.15 4.21 -10.46
CA PRO A 24 2.29 4.84 -9.45
C PRO A 24 0.81 4.49 -9.62
N ARG A 25 0.43 3.90 -10.76
CA ARG A 25 -0.95 3.61 -11.15
C ARG A 25 -1.61 2.55 -10.26
N LEU A 26 -0.84 1.57 -9.75
CA LEU A 26 -1.38 0.51 -8.90
C LEU A 26 -1.89 1.05 -7.55
N LEU A 27 -1.10 1.95 -6.94
CA LEU A 27 -1.43 2.59 -5.66
C LEU A 27 -2.61 3.55 -5.83
N ASN A 28 -2.66 4.29 -6.94
CA ASN A 28 -3.77 5.20 -7.24
C ASN A 28 -5.13 4.47 -7.29
N ILE A 29 -5.20 3.29 -7.92
CA ILE A 29 -6.45 2.51 -8.00
C ILE A 29 -6.87 2.03 -6.61
N LEU A 30 -5.93 1.49 -5.83
CA LEU A 30 -6.21 0.98 -4.49
C LEU A 30 -6.70 2.10 -3.55
N VAL A 31 -6.02 3.24 -3.56
CA VAL A 31 -6.36 4.42 -2.76
C VAL A 31 -7.72 5.00 -3.18
N ALA A 32 -7.98 5.10 -4.48
CA ALA A 32 -9.26 5.61 -4.98
C ALA A 32 -10.43 4.73 -4.52
N ILE A 33 -10.32 3.39 -4.67
CA ILE A 33 -11.36 2.46 -4.21
C ILE A 33 -11.57 2.60 -2.70
N TYR A 34 -10.50 2.63 -1.91
CA TYR A 34 -10.57 2.77 -0.46
C TYR A 34 -11.30 4.06 -0.02
N LEU A 35 -10.94 5.20 -0.61
CA LEU A 35 -11.55 6.50 -0.31
C LEU A 35 -13.02 6.55 -0.74
N ILE A 36 -13.36 5.96 -1.89
CA ILE A 36 -14.75 5.86 -2.35
C ILE A 36 -15.57 5.03 -1.37
N LEU A 37 -15.08 3.86 -0.97
CA LEU A 37 -15.79 2.98 -0.03
C LEU A 37 -16.02 3.66 1.31
N ILE A 38 -14.99 4.27 1.89
CA ILE A 38 -15.12 4.98 3.18
C ILE A 38 -15.99 6.22 3.05
N GLY A 39 -15.87 6.97 1.96
CA GLY A 39 -16.73 8.12 1.68
C GLY A 39 -18.20 7.70 1.63
N ILE A 40 -18.51 6.61 0.93
CA ILE A 40 -19.88 6.07 0.86
C ILE A 40 -20.33 5.57 2.23
N LEU A 41 -19.51 4.81 2.94
CA LEU A 41 -19.84 4.28 4.27
C LEU A 41 -20.09 5.39 5.30
N GLY A 42 -19.33 6.49 5.23
CA GLY A 42 -19.52 7.66 6.08
C GLY A 42 -20.71 8.55 5.69
N LEU A 43 -21.21 8.43 4.46
CA LEU A 43 -22.44 9.09 4.00
C LEU A 43 -23.71 8.31 4.35
N VAL A 44 -23.59 7.02 4.71
CA VAL A 44 -24.71 6.27 5.30
C VAL A 44 -24.94 6.82 6.70
N PRO A 45 -26.02 7.57 6.94
CA PRO A 45 -26.30 8.08 8.27
C PRO A 45 -26.58 6.88 9.18
N HIS A 46 -25.95 6.88 10.35
CA HIS A 46 -26.40 6.10 11.50
C HIS A 46 -27.46 6.90 12.24
#